data_AF-A0A2N1MBV1-F1
#
_entry.id   AF-A0A2N1MBV1-F1
#
_cell.length_a   1.000
_cell.length_b   1.000
_cell.length_c   1.000
_cell.angle_alpha   90.00
_cell.angle_beta   90.00
_cell.angle_gamma   90.00
#
_symmetry.space_group_name_H-M   'P 1'
#
loop_
_entity.id
_entity.type
_entity.pdbx_description
1 polymer ?
#
loop_
_entity_poly.entity_id
_entity_poly.type
_entity_poly.pdbx_seq_one_letter_code
_entity_poly.pdbx_strand_id
1 'polypeptide(L)'
;MDIKAYNSITVLEMFLCSCRIWIEDTNGYRIAGDSNYHDCTYNTHGEEYTNINFPNQTYSVHAKVQGSLRKQKIRGPFNENTCFSIHGSVDKWGFDQKSC
;
A
#
# COMPACT_ATOMS: atom_id res chain seq x y z
N MET A 1 20.25 -19.56 4.29
CA MET A 1 18.86 -20.05 4.06
C MET A 1 18.10 -18.83 3.58
N ASP A 2 17.79 -18.76 2.29
CA ASP A 2 17.07 -17.61 1.73
C ASP A 2 15.65 -17.61 2.27
N ILE A 3 15.29 -16.55 3.00
CA ILE A 3 13.90 -16.33 3.42
C ILE A 3 13.13 -15.96 2.15
N LYS A 4 12.22 -16.82 1.71
CA LYS A 4 11.29 -16.47 0.63
C LYS A 4 10.43 -15.30 1.11
N ALA A 5 10.53 -14.18 0.41
CA ALA A 5 9.76 -12.97 0.67
C ALA A 5 8.96 -12.54 -0.57
N TYR A 6 7.71 -12.16 -0.36
CA TYR A 6 6.95 -11.41 -1.34
C TYR A 6 7.24 -9.93 -1.15
N ASN A 7 7.01 -9.16 -2.21
CA ASN A 7 7.01 -7.72 -2.14
C ASN A 7 5.68 -7.13 -2.63
N SER A 8 5.31 -6.02 -2.02
CA SER A 8 4.22 -5.17 -2.50
C SER A 8 4.75 -3.78 -2.78
N ILE A 9 4.65 -3.35 -4.03
CA ILE A 9 5.04 -2.01 -4.48
C ILE A 9 3.78 -1.16 -4.62
N THR A 10 3.80 0.06 -4.10
CA THR A 10 2.71 1.01 -4.30
C THR A 10 3.27 2.34 -4.77
N VAL A 11 2.86 2.77 -5.95
CA VAL A 11 3.14 4.11 -6.49
C VAL A 11 2.29 5.14 -5.73
N LEU A 12 2.92 6.24 -5.33
CA LEU A 12 2.33 7.30 -4.50
C LEU A 12 1.96 8.51 -5.37
N GLU A 13 0.68 8.67 -5.66
CA GLU A 13 0.15 9.70 -6.58
C GLU A 13 -0.95 10.56 -5.93
N MET A 14 -0.84 10.82 -4.62
CA MET A 14 -1.84 11.62 -3.91
C MET A 14 -1.59 13.13 -4.10
N PHE A 15 -2.63 13.94 -3.99
CA PHE A 15 -2.53 15.39 -4.02
C PHE A 15 -2.44 15.96 -2.60
N LEU A 16 -1.22 16.34 -2.17
CA LEU A 16 -0.91 17.01 -0.89
C LEU A 16 -1.49 16.29 0.33
N CYS A 17 -1.32 14.97 0.41
CA CYS A 17 -1.91 14.15 1.45
C CYS A 17 -0.96 13.05 1.94
N SER A 18 -1.05 12.75 3.24
CA SER A 18 -0.40 11.59 3.83
C SER A 18 -1.27 10.34 3.73
N CYS A 19 -0.65 9.18 3.58
CA CYS A 19 -1.32 7.88 3.55
C CYS A 19 -0.56 6.85 4.39
N ARG A 20 -1.19 5.70 4.59
CA ARG A 20 -0.65 4.56 5.31
C ARG A 20 -0.97 3.31 4.50
N ILE A 21 0.05 2.52 4.21
CA ILE A 21 -0.03 1.26 3.46
C ILE A 21 0.58 0.14 4.29
N TRP A 22 -0.16 -0.95 4.50
CA TRP A 22 0.32 -2.07 5.30
C TRP A 22 -0.19 -3.41 4.80
N ILE A 23 0.46 -4.47 5.29
CA ILE A 23 0.19 -5.84 4.91
C ILE A 23 -0.39 -6.57 6.12
N GLU A 24 -1.51 -7.26 5.92
CA GLU A 24 -2.10 -8.18 6.90
C GLU A 24 -2.04 -9.62 6.40
N ASP A 25 -1.87 -10.56 7.33
CA ASP A 25 -2.05 -11.99 7.05
C ASP A 25 -3.54 -12.37 6.99
N THR A 26 -3.84 -13.63 6.72
CA THR A 26 -5.23 -14.13 6.67
C THR A 26 -5.97 -14.07 8.02
N ASN A 27 -5.25 -13.87 9.12
CA ASN A 27 -5.83 -13.73 10.46
C ASN A 27 -6.11 -12.27 10.81
N GLY A 28 -5.78 -11.31 9.93
CA GLY A 28 -5.93 -9.88 10.18
C GLY A 28 -4.79 -9.29 11.03
N TYR A 29 -3.67 -10.01 11.19
CA TYR A 29 -2.50 -9.47 11.88
C TYR A 29 -1.63 -8.69 10.91
N ARG A 30 -1.25 -7.46 11.29
CA ARG A 30 -0.29 -6.67 10.52
C ARG A 30 1.09 -7.34 10.57
N ILE A 31 1.59 -7.74 9.40
CA ILE A 31 2.88 -8.42 9.27
C ILE A 31 3.98 -7.52 8.70
N ALA A 32 3.62 -6.44 7.99
CA ALA A 32 4.59 -5.49 7.43
C ALA A 32 3.94 -4.15 7.03
N GLY A 33 4.78 -3.20 6.60
CA GLY A 33 4.38 -1.87 6.15
C GLY A 33 4.21 -0.88 7.28
N ASP A 34 3.46 0.18 7.00
CA ASP A 34 3.43 1.37 7.81
C ASP A 34 2.79 1.17 9.19
N SER A 35 3.43 1.77 10.19
CA SER A 35 2.86 1.97 11.52
C SER A 35 2.07 3.26 11.64
N ASN A 36 2.54 4.32 10.99
CA ASN A 36 1.98 5.67 11.00
C ASN A 36 1.74 6.16 9.57
N TYR A 37 1.03 7.27 9.41
CA TYR A 37 0.89 7.92 8.11
C TYR A 37 2.22 8.57 7.68
N HIS A 38 2.55 8.48 6.40
CA HIS A 38 3.68 9.15 5.77
C HIS A 38 3.21 9.95 4.54
N ASP A 39 4.06 10.82 4.00
CA ASP A 39 3.70 11.63 2.83
C ASP A 39 3.57 10.77 1.57
N CYS A 40 2.40 10.79 0.94
CA CYS A 40 2.13 10.03 -0.28
C CYS A 40 1.89 10.94 -1.48
N THR A 41 2.32 12.20 -1.36
CA THR A 41 2.11 13.20 -2.38
C THR A 41 2.90 12.87 -3.64
N TYR A 42 2.25 13.00 -4.80
CA TYR A 42 2.90 12.91 -6.10
C TYR A 42 4.04 13.93 -6.20
N ASN A 43 5.22 13.45 -6.62
CA ASN A 43 6.40 14.28 -6.84
C ASN A 43 6.59 14.54 -8.34
N THR A 44 6.76 15.80 -8.75
CA THR A 44 7.06 16.16 -10.15
C THR A 44 8.48 15.81 -10.59
N HIS A 45 9.36 15.43 -9.65
CA HIS A 45 10.76 15.12 -9.90
C HIS A 45 11.04 13.62 -10.06
N GLY A 46 10.03 12.76 -9.97
CA GLY A 46 10.17 11.31 -10.13
C GLY A 46 8.98 10.55 -9.58
N GLU A 47 8.85 9.29 -9.97
CA GLU A 47 7.84 8.39 -9.43
C GLU A 47 8.23 7.97 -8.00
N GLU A 48 7.43 8.38 -7.01
CA GLU A 48 7.58 7.96 -5.63
C GLU A 48 6.84 6.64 -5.42
N TYR A 49 7.49 5.68 -4.75
CA TYR A 49 6.87 4.40 -4.43
C TYR A 49 7.29 3.90 -3.05
N THR A 50 6.39 3.16 -2.43
CA THR A 50 6.69 2.34 -1.25
C THR A 50 6.89 0.90 -1.68
N ASN A 51 7.95 0.26 -1.19
CA ASN A 51 8.23 -1.17 -1.39
C ASN A 51 8.26 -1.87 -0.02
N ILE A 52 7.33 -2.81 0.18
CA ILE A 52 7.19 -3.55 1.43
C ILE A 52 7.54 -5.01 1.18
N ASN A 53 8.61 -5.50 1.81
CA ASN A 53 9.01 -6.91 1.79
C ASN A 53 8.48 -7.62 3.03
N PHE A 54 7.96 -8.84 2.87
CA PHE A 54 7.39 -9.63 3.96
C PHE A 54 7.46 -11.13 3.67
N PRO A 55 7.35 -12.01 4.69
CA PRO A 55 7.43 -13.46 4.48
C PRO A 55 6.40 -13.98 3.48
N ASN A 56 6.76 -15.01 2.69
CA ASN A 56 5.81 -15.67 1.79
C ASN A 56 4.66 -16.31 2.57
N GLN A 57 3.49 -15.71 2.46
CA GLN A 57 2.23 -16.22 2.96
C GLN A 57 1.09 -15.56 2.21
N THR A 58 -0.13 -16.07 2.38
CA THR A 58 -1.32 -15.37 1.88
C THR A 58 -1.53 -14.07 2.63
N TYR A 59 -1.73 -12.98 1.91
CA TYR A 59 -1.81 -11.64 2.49
C TYR A 59 -2.84 -10.75 1.81
N SER A 60 -3.21 -9.67 2.47
CA SER A 60 -3.93 -8.54 1.90
C SER A 60 -3.16 -7.23 2.05
N VAL A 61 -3.36 -6.32 1.10
CA VAL A 61 -2.76 -4.98 1.13
C VAL A 61 -3.82 -3.97 1.50
N HIS A 62 -3.51 -3.17 2.51
CA HIS A 62 -4.41 -2.23 3.13
C HIS A 62 -3.86 -0.82 2.90
N ALA A 63 -4.74 0.10 2.52
CA ALA A 63 -4.38 1.50 2.36
C ALA A 63 -5.41 2.39 3.05
N LYS A 64 -4.94 3.50 3.63
CA LYS A 64 -5.79 4.55 4.22
C LYS A 64 -5.14 5.92 4.03
N VAL A 65 -5.94 6.90 3.63
CA VAL A 65 -5.51 8.31 3.51
C VAL A 65 -5.84 9.06 4.79
N GLN A 66 -4.88 9.83 5.31
CA GLN A 66 -5.04 10.66 6.49
C GLN A 66 -6.09 11.74 6.25
N GLY A 67 -6.97 11.98 7.22
CA GLY A 67 -8.07 12.96 7.11
C GLY A 67 -9.26 12.51 6.24
N SER A 68 -9.12 11.44 5.46
CA SER A 68 -10.22 10.93 4.63
C SER A 68 -11.32 10.28 5.47
N LEU A 69 -12.57 10.68 5.25
CA LEU A 69 -13.75 10.01 5.83
C LEU A 69 -14.08 8.66 5.16
N ARG A 70 -13.46 8.35 4.01
CA ARG A 70 -13.67 7.06 3.34
C ARG A 70 -13.04 5.92 4.14
N LYS A 71 -13.69 4.75 4.18
CA LYS A 71 -13.10 3.55 4.78
C LYS A 71 -11.75 3.18 4.13
N GLN A 72 -10.90 2.48 4.88
CA GLN A 72 -9.67 1.91 4.31
C GLN A 72 -10.02 0.99 3.12
N LYS A 73 -9.11 0.91 2.15
CA LYS A 73 -9.26 0.02 1.00
C LYS A 73 -8.38 -1.21 1.23
N ILE A 74 -8.95 -2.38 0.96
CA ILE A 74 -8.31 -3.68 1.15
C ILE A 74 -8.25 -4.35 -0.22
N ARG A 75 -7.12 -4.97 -0.55
CA ARG A 75 -6.88 -5.73 -1.78
C ARG A 75 -6.33 -7.10 -1.43
N GLY A 76 -6.74 -8.11 -2.19
CA GLY A 76 -6.35 -9.50 -1.97
C GLY A 76 -7.55 -10.38 -1.62
N PRO A 77 -7.29 -11.60 -1.14
CA PRO A 77 -5.98 -12.16 -0.78
C PRO A 77 -5.04 -12.37 -1.98
N PHE A 78 -3.73 -12.39 -1.73
CA PHE A 78 -2.67 -12.63 -2.72
C PHE A 78 -1.65 -13.66 -2.24
N ASN A 79 -1.01 -14.35 -3.19
CA ASN A 79 0.04 -15.35 -2.96
C ASN A 79 1.26 -15.11 -3.89
N GLU A 80 1.50 -13.86 -4.26
CA GLU A 80 2.51 -13.45 -5.23
C GLU A 80 2.96 -12.00 -4.95
N ASN A 81 3.95 -11.53 -5.70
CA ASN A 81 4.32 -10.11 -5.68
C ASN A 81 3.21 -9.25 -6.29
N THR A 82 2.99 -8.07 -5.74
CA THR A 82 1.89 -7.19 -6.18
C THR A 82 2.34 -5.75 -6.38
N CYS A 83 1.68 -5.07 -7.32
CA CYS A 83 1.89 -3.65 -7.59
C CYS A 83 0.56 -2.90 -7.52
N PHE A 84 0.59 -1.71 -6.95
CA PHE A 84 -0.57 -0.83 -6.80
C PHE A 84 -0.22 0.62 -7.11
N SER A 85 -1.25 1.44 -7.28
CA SER A 85 -1.17 2.89 -7.21
C SER A 85 -2.22 3.41 -6.22
N ILE A 86 -1.79 4.31 -5.35
CA ILE A 86 -2.68 5.13 -4.52
C ILE A 86 -2.70 6.55 -5.10
N HIS A 87 -3.89 7.05 -5.42
CA HIS A 87 -4.03 8.30 -6.20
C HIS A 87 -5.26 9.12 -5.80
N GLY A 88 -5.26 10.39 -6.18
CA GLY A 88 -6.37 11.32 -5.97
C GLY A 88 -6.16 12.25 -4.76
N SER A 89 -7.23 12.63 -4.08
CA SER A 89 -7.20 13.57 -2.96
C SER A 89 -7.84 13.00 -1.69
N VAL A 90 -7.70 13.70 -0.55
CA VAL A 90 -8.26 13.28 0.74
C VAL A 90 -9.74 12.86 0.67
N ASP A 91 -10.57 13.58 -0.07
CA ASP A 91 -12.01 13.30 -0.19
C ASP A 91 -12.35 12.28 -1.28
N LYS A 92 -11.46 12.12 -2.26
CA LYS A 92 -11.69 11.26 -3.43
C LYS A 92 -10.39 10.59 -3.87
N TRP A 93 -10.10 9.44 -3.25
CA TRP A 93 -8.92 8.63 -3.56
C TRP A 93 -9.24 7.21 -4.06
N GLY A 94 -8.31 6.69 -4.86
CA GLY A 94 -8.25 5.34 -5.41
C GLY A 94 -7.12 4.51 -4.79
N PHE A 95 -7.25 3.19 -4.89
CA PHE A 95 -6.17 2.26 -4.54
C PHE A 95 -6.31 1.05 -5.45
N ASP A 96 -5.60 1.06 -6.56
CA ASP A 96 -5.88 0.18 -7.69
C ASP A 96 -4.68 -0.71 -7.95
N GLN A 97 -4.95 -2.00 -8.19
CA GLN A 97 -3.91 -2.95 -8.58
C GLN A 97 -3.45 -2.63 -10.00
N LYS A 98 -2.14 -2.73 -10.22
CA LYS A 98 -1.48 -2.49 -11.50
C LYS A 98 -0.63 -3.71 -11.86
N SER A 99 -0.25 -3.80 -13.12
CA SER A 99 0.83 -4.69 -13.53
C SER A 99 2.13 -4.20 -12.90
N CYS A 100 2.86 -5.13 -12.29
CA CYS A 100 4.31 -5.05 -12.24
C CYS A 100 4.85 -5.37 -13.65
#